data_AF-A0ABD0P365-F1
#
_entry.id   AF-A0ABD0P365-F1
#
_cell.length_a   1.000
_cell.length_b   1.000
_cell.length_c   1.000
_cell.angle_alpha   90.00
_cell.angle_beta   90.00
_cell.angle_gamma   90.00
#
_symmetry.space_group_name_H-M   'P 1'
#
loop_
_entity.id
_entity.type
_entity.pdbx_description
1 polymer ?
#
loop_
_entity_poly.entity_id
_entity_poly.type
_entity_poly.pdbx_seq_one_letter_code
_entity_poly.pdbx_strand_id
1 'polypeptide(L)'
;AYSFHVSADGQMQPVPFPPDALIGPGIPRHARQINTLSHGEVVCAVTISNPTRHVYTGGKGCVKIWDISQPGSKSPVSQLDCL
;
A
#
# COMPACT_ATOMS: atom_id res chain seq x y z
N ALA A 1 16.67 20.07 0.61
CA ALA A 1 16.69 18.59 0.71
C ALA A 1 15.53 18.14 1.60
N TYR A 2 14.98 16.93 1.38
CA TYR A 2 13.88 16.38 2.20
C TYR A 2 14.28 15.16 3.05
N SER A 3 15.48 14.62 2.82
CA SER A 3 16.07 13.51 3.58
C SER A 3 17.32 14.02 4.30
N PHE A 4 17.45 13.69 5.59
CA PHE A 4 18.54 14.13 6.46
C PHE A 4 19.07 12.95 7.27
N HIS A 5 20.38 12.92 7.46
CA HIS A 5 21.03 12.05 8.42
C HIS A 5 21.23 12.82 9.73
N VAL A 6 20.89 12.20 10.85
CA VAL A 6 21.12 12.75 12.20
C VAL A 6 22.24 11.95 12.84
N SER A 7 23.37 12.60 13.04
CA SER A 7 24.56 12.00 13.65
C SER A 7 24.40 11.87 15.18
N ALA A 8 25.29 11.10 15.82
CA ALA A 8 25.24 10.85 17.27
C ALA A 8 25.39 12.13 18.13
N ASP A 9 26.00 13.17 17.58
CA ASP A 9 26.12 14.51 18.16
C ASP A 9 24.87 15.39 17.95
N GLY A 10 23.82 14.82 17.35
CA GLY A 10 22.56 15.51 17.02
C GLY A 10 22.65 16.42 15.80
N GLN A 11 23.79 16.48 15.09
CA GLN A 11 23.88 17.28 13.88
C GLN A 11 23.05 16.68 12.75
N MET A 12 22.23 17.53 12.12
CA MET A 12 21.46 17.17 10.94
C MET A 12 22.19 17.63 9.68
N GLN A 13 22.38 16.73 8.73
CA GLN A 13 22.96 17.04 7.43
C GLN A 13 22.12 16.43 6.30
N PRO A 14 21.92 17.14 5.17
CA PRO A 14 21.26 16.57 4.00
C PRO A 14 21.93 15.28 3.54
N VAL A 15 21.15 14.24 3.22
CA VAL A 15 21.72 12.99 2.71
C VAL A 15 22.21 13.20 1.26
N PRO A 16 23.49 12.93 0.95
CA PRO A 16 23.96 12.85 -0.42
C PRO A 16 23.52 11.52 -1.03
N PHE A 17 22.54 11.55 -1.94
CA PHE A 17 22.06 10.32 -2.59
C PHE A 17 23.11 9.75 -3.56
N PRO A 18 23.46 8.46 -3.45
CA PRO A 18 24.30 7.81 -4.44
C PRO A 18 23.55 7.67 -5.78
N PRO A 19 24.27 7.42 -6.90
CA PRO A 19 23.66 7.34 -8.23
C PRO A 19 22.55 6.28 -8.38
N ASP A 20 22.58 5.24 -7.55
CA ASP A 20 21.66 4.11 -7.55
C ASP A 20 20.46 4.29 -6.60
N ALA A 21 20.39 5.37 -5.82
CA ALA A 21 19.32 5.60 -4.84
C ALA A 21 17.92 5.68 -5.48
N LEU A 22 17.84 6.15 -6.73
CA LEU A 22 16.58 6.36 -7.45
C LEU A 22 16.43 5.47 -8.69
N ILE A 23 17.50 4.77 -9.11
CA ILE A 23 17.54 3.98 -10.33
C ILE A 23 18.42 2.75 -10.12
N GLY A 24 17.85 1.56 -10.27
CA GLY A 24 18.59 0.32 -10.17
C GLY A 24 17.68 -0.91 -10.33
N PRO A 25 18.25 -2.13 -10.40
CA PRO A 25 17.47 -3.36 -10.39
C PRO A 25 16.59 -3.43 -9.13
N GLY A 26 15.28 -3.66 -9.31
CA GLY A 26 14.33 -3.75 -8.20
C GLY A 26 13.79 -2.41 -7.67
N ILE A 27 14.33 -1.26 -8.11
CA ILE A 27 13.81 0.06 -7.72
C ILE A 27 12.57 0.42 -8.56
N PRO A 28 11.41 0.73 -7.94
CA PRO A 28 10.20 1.09 -8.69
C PRO A 28 10.37 2.38 -9.51
N ARG A 29 9.93 2.36 -10.78
CA ARG A 29 9.95 3.54 -11.68
C ARG A 29 8.64 4.33 -11.69
N HIS A 30 7.53 3.62 -11.48
CA HIS A 30 6.19 4.19 -11.35
C HIS A 30 5.29 3.18 -10.64
N ALA A 31 4.22 3.68 -10.02
CA ALA A 31 3.10 2.87 -9.57
C ALA A 31 1.90 3.13 -10.49
N ARG A 32 1.27 2.07 -10.99
CA ARG A 32 0.07 2.18 -11.82
C ARG A 32 -1.13 1.72 -11.01
N GLN A 33 -2.16 2.56 -10.92
CA GLN A 33 -3.44 2.14 -10.36
C GLN A 33 -4.08 1.09 -11.27
N ILE A 34 -4.42 -0.06 -10.70
CA ILE A 34 -5.04 -1.18 -11.44
C ILE A 34 -6.50 -1.41 -11.06
N ASN A 35 -6.86 -1.15 -9.81
CA ASN A 35 -8.19 -1.38 -9.27
C ASN A 35 -8.57 -0.24 -8.31
N THR A 36 -9.88 -0.05 -8.15
CA THR A 36 -10.48 0.77 -7.09
C THR A 36 -11.52 -0.10 -6.39
N LEU A 37 -11.37 -0.29 -5.08
CA LEU A 37 -12.21 -1.18 -4.28
C LEU A 37 -13.19 -0.34 -3.44
N SER A 38 -14.45 -0.28 -3.87
CA SER A 38 -15.47 0.58 -3.28
C SER A 38 -16.03 0.02 -1.97
N HIS A 39 -15.27 0.14 -0.87
CA HIS A 39 -15.72 -0.34 0.44
C HIS A 39 -17.01 0.34 0.93
N GLY A 40 -17.24 1.61 0.56
CA GLY A 40 -18.45 2.38 0.91
C GLY A 40 -18.35 3.18 2.21
N GLU A 41 -17.35 2.89 3.03
CA GLU A 41 -16.99 3.60 4.26
C GLU A 41 -15.49 3.94 4.24
N VAL A 42 -15.03 4.73 5.20
CA VAL A 42 -13.59 4.99 5.38
C VAL A 42 -12.86 3.68 5.63
N VAL A 43 -11.85 3.39 4.81
CA VAL A 43 -10.98 2.21 4.97
C VAL A 43 -9.82 2.59 5.88
N CYS A 44 -9.78 2.00 7.09
CA CYS A 44 -8.73 2.26 8.08
C CYS A 44 -7.63 1.19 8.10
N ALA A 45 -7.91 0.00 7.55
CA ALA A 45 -6.97 -1.10 7.49
C ALA A 45 -7.02 -1.79 6.12
N VAL A 46 -5.86 -2.20 5.62
CA VAL A 46 -5.74 -3.00 4.39
C VAL A 46 -4.70 -4.10 4.58
N THR A 47 -4.94 -5.27 3.99
CA THR A 47 -3.91 -6.31 3.84
C THR A 47 -4.11 -7.08 2.53
N ILE A 48 -3.08 -7.78 2.08
CA ILE A 48 -3.03 -8.50 0.81
C ILE A 48 -2.64 -9.96 1.10
N SER A 49 -3.34 -10.92 0.50
CA SER A 49 -3.01 -12.34 0.64
C SER A 49 -1.67 -12.69 -0.01
N ASN A 50 -1.07 -13.79 0.44
CA ASN A 50 0.04 -14.45 -0.25
C ASN A 50 -0.40 -15.88 -0.63
N PRO A 51 -0.54 -16.24 -1.92
CA PRO A 51 -0.24 -15.45 -3.12
C PRO A 51 -1.22 -14.27 -3.32
N THR A 52 -0.80 -13.27 -4.11
CA THR A 52 -1.50 -11.99 -4.36
C THR A 52 -2.80 -12.19 -5.15
N ARG A 53 -3.86 -12.64 -4.46
CA ARG A 53 -5.18 -12.88 -5.03
C ARG A 53 -6.26 -12.06 -4.35
N HIS A 54 -6.22 -11.94 -3.03
CA HIS A 54 -7.22 -11.24 -2.26
C HIS A 54 -6.67 -9.98 -1.61
N VAL A 55 -7.47 -8.92 -1.67
CA VAL A 55 -7.29 -7.73 -0.82
C VAL A 55 -8.37 -7.77 0.25
N TYR A 56 -8.01 -7.37 1.46
CA TYR A 56 -8.92 -7.24 2.59
C TYR A 56 -8.96 -5.75 2.94
N THR A 57 -10.15 -5.16 2.95
CA THR A 57 -10.34 -3.76 3.37
C THR A 57 -11.22 -3.73 4.62
N GLY A 58 -10.70 -3.16 5.70
CA GLY A 58 -11.42 -2.96 6.96
C GLY A 58 -11.96 -1.53 7.03
N GLY A 59 -13.26 -1.43 7.28
CA GLY A 59 -13.96 -0.15 7.48
C GLY A 59 -14.91 -0.24 8.67
N LYS A 60 -15.93 0.60 8.70
CA LYS A 60 -16.87 0.66 9.83
C LYS A 60 -17.61 -0.67 10.01
N GLY A 61 -17.29 -1.38 11.09
CA GLY A 61 -18.01 -2.59 11.53
C GLY A 61 -17.85 -3.82 10.65
N CYS A 62 -17.02 -3.79 9.59
CA CYS A 62 -16.83 -4.96 8.73
C CYS A 62 -15.47 -4.98 8.02
N VAL A 63 -15.10 -6.18 7.55
CA VAL A 63 -14.02 -6.42 6.61
C VAL A 63 -14.63 -6.92 5.30
N LYS A 64 -14.27 -6.30 4.18
CA LYS A 64 -14.64 -6.76 2.82
C LYS A 64 -13.44 -7.42 2.15
N ILE A 65 -13.69 -8.56 1.51
CA ILE A 65 -12.69 -9.34 0.78
C ILE A 65 -12.92 -9.13 -0.71
N TRP A 66 -11.85 -8.90 -1.47
CA TRP A 66 -11.89 -8.60 -2.90
C TRP A 66 -10.97 -9.55 -3.64
N ASP A 67 -11.45 -10.24 -4.68
CA ASP A 67 -10.57 -10.97 -5.61
C ASP A 67 -10.03 -9.98 -6.65
N ILE A 68 -8.71 -9.80 -6.66
CA ILE A 68 -7.98 -8.89 -7.56
C ILE A 68 -7.26 -9.63 -8.70
N SER A 69 -7.50 -10.94 -8.85
CA SER A 69 -6.92 -11.73 -9.95
C SER A 69 -7.48 -11.33 -11.32
N GLN A 70 -8.69 -10.75 -11.36
CA GLN A 70 -9.34 -10.30 -12.57
C GLN A 70 -9.56 -8.77 -12.54
N PRO A 71 -9.00 -8.03 -13.52
CA PRO A 71 -9.30 -6.62 -13.70
C PRO A 71 -10.80 -6.42 -13.88
N GLY A 72 -11.42 -5.56 -13.07
CA GLY A 72 -12.83 -5.20 -13.22
C GLY A 72 -13.81 -5.89 -12.26
N SER A 73 -13.36 -6.78 -11.37
CA SER A 73 -14.20 -7.21 -10.24
C SER A 73 -14.47 -6.02 -9.31
N LYS A 74 -15.72 -5.58 -9.23
CA LYS A 74 -16.13 -4.37 -8.48
C LYS A 74 -16.90 -4.69 -7.19
N SER A 75 -17.30 -5.94 -6.99
CA SER A 75 -18.02 -6.38 -5.80
C SER A 75 -17.10 -7.16 -4.86
N PRO A 76 -17.26 -7.01 -3.54
CA PRO A 76 -16.57 -7.86 -2.59
C PRO A 76 -17.03 -9.31 -2.80
N VAL A 77 -16.09 -10.26 -2.72
CA VAL A 77 -16.40 -11.70 -2.77
C VAL A 77 -17.00 -12.18 -1.45
N SER A 78 -16.72 -11.49 -0.35
CA SER A 78 -17.25 -11.80 0.97
C SER A 78 -17.14 -10.58 1.90
N GLN A 79 -17.94 -10.56 2.96
CA GLN A 79 -17.93 -9.59 4.04
C GLN A 79 -17.96 -10.32 5.38
N LEU A 80 -17.15 -9.87 6.33
CA LEU A 80 -17.17 -10.31 7.72
C LEU A 80 -17.61 -9.12 8.58
N ASP A 81 -18.72 -9.27 9.28
CA ASP A 81 -19.19 -8.28 10.24
C ASP A 81 -18.41 -8.44 11.56
N CYS A 82 -17.99 -7.32 12.12
CA CYS A 82 -17.11 -7.27 13.30
C CYS A 82 -17.84 -6.82 14.57
N LEU A 83 -19.17 -6.65 14.50
CA LEU A 83 -20.04 -6.13 15.56
C LEU A 83 -21.42 -6.81 15.51
#